data_AF-A0A5C7ZL63-F1
#
_entry.id   AF-A0A5C7ZL63-F1
#
_cell.length_a   1.000
_cell.length_b   1.000
_cell.length_c   1.000
_cell.angle_alpha   90.00
_cell.angle_beta   90.00
_cell.angle_gamma   90.00
#
_symmetry.space_group_name_H-M   'P 1'
#
loop_
_entity.id
_entity.type
_entity.pdbx_description
1 polymer ?
#
loop_
_entity_poly.entity_id
_entity_poly.type
_entity_poly.pdbx_seq_one_letter_code
_entity_poly.pdbx_strand_id
1 'polypeptide(L)'
;MGPNSIRIAVDLVGSGIVKPGTANEFVEITVPAQRKRCGMAVRLVIGGPDAPPAREPDQTLISLMSKAREWLQRLTFQGQGIGEIAQQEKVSPGYATRMVHLAHLALGA
;
A
#
# COMPACT_ATOMS: atom_id res chain seq x y z
N MET A 1 22.18 -16.68 -18.16
CA MET A 1 21.05 -15.85 -18.61
C MET A 1 20.00 -15.85 -17.51
N GLY A 2 19.69 -14.70 -16.91
CA GLY A 2 18.63 -14.60 -15.89
C GLY A 2 17.25 -14.37 -16.54
N PRO A 3 16.14 -14.50 -15.80
CA PRO A 3 14.82 -14.19 -16.35
C PRO A 3 14.75 -12.70 -16.73
N ASN A 4 14.31 -12.43 -17.96
CA ASN A 4 14.10 -11.06 -18.48
C ASN A 4 12.66 -10.57 -18.28
N SER A 5 11.78 -11.43 -17.77
CA SER A 5 10.39 -11.12 -17.41
C SER A 5 9.92 -11.99 -16.26
N ILE A 6 8.92 -11.51 -15.53
CA ILE A 6 8.18 -12.27 -14.52
C ILE A 6 6.68 -12.14 -14.74
N ARG A 7 5.93 -13.12 -14.26
CA ARG A 7 4.48 -13.07 -14.18
C ARG A 7 4.07 -12.77 -12.74
N ILE A 8 3.22 -11.77 -12.57
CA ILE A 8 2.65 -11.37 -11.28
C ILE A 8 1.16 -11.68 -11.33
N ALA A 9 0.68 -12.50 -10.40
CA ALA A 9 -0.75 -12.69 -10.17
C ALA A 9 -1.23 -11.63 -9.18
N VAL A 10 -2.16 -10.78 -9.59
CA VAL A 10 -2.76 -9.77 -8.73
C VAL A 10 -4.12 -10.27 -8.26
N ASP A 11 -4.31 -10.33 -6.94
CA ASP A 11 -5.61 -10.61 -6.32
C ASP A 11 -6.53 -9.39 -6.50
N LEU A 12 -7.49 -9.50 -7.40
CA LEU A 12 -8.42 -8.42 -7.71
C LEU A 12 -9.46 -8.21 -6.59
N VAL A 13 -9.77 -9.26 -5.82
CA VAL A 13 -10.73 -9.17 -4.71
C VAL A 13 -10.05 -8.55 -3.49
N GLY A 14 -8.87 -9.05 -3.11
CA GLY A 14 -8.06 -8.50 -2.02
C GLY A 14 -7.62 -7.05 -2.27
N SER A 15 -7.44 -6.66 -3.53
CA SER A 15 -7.15 -5.27 -3.93
C SER A 15 -8.39 -4.38 -4.03
N GLY A 16 -9.60 -4.92 -3.85
CA GLY A 16 -10.86 -4.17 -3.92
C GLY A 16 -11.26 -3.71 -5.34
N ILE A 17 -10.66 -4.28 -6.38
CA ILE A 17 -10.95 -3.95 -7.79
C ILE A 17 -12.23 -4.64 -8.25
N VAL A 18 -12.48 -5.87 -7.79
CA VAL A 18 -13.69 -6.65 -8.10
C VAL A 18 -14.36 -7.16 -6.84
N LYS A 19 -15.66 -7.46 -6.93
CA LYS A 19 -16.41 -8.05 -5.82
C LYS A 19 -16.09 -9.54 -5.69
N PRO A 20 -16.08 -10.09 -4.46
CA PRO A 20 -15.93 -11.54 -4.24
C PRO A 20 -17.05 -12.31 -4.97
N GLY A 21 -16.72 -13.46 -5.57
CA GLY A 21 -17.66 -14.25 -6.39
C GLY A 21 -17.76 -13.79 -7.85
N THR A 22 -16.88 -12.89 -8.29
CA THR A 22 -16.70 -12.59 -9.72
C THR A 22 -15.86 -13.68 -10.37
N ALA A 23 -16.16 -14.05 -11.62
CA ALA A 23 -15.52 -15.19 -12.32
C ALA A 23 -13.99 -15.08 -12.45
N ASN A 24 -13.40 -13.89 -12.31
CA ASN A 24 -11.97 -13.69 -12.40
C ASN A 24 -11.47 -12.92 -11.17
N GLU A 25 -11.03 -13.66 -10.16
CA GLU A 25 -10.51 -13.13 -8.89
C GLU A 25 -9.02 -12.77 -8.98
N PHE A 26 -8.32 -13.29 -10.00
CA PHE A 26 -6.91 -13.00 -10.25
C PHE A 26 -6.69 -12.51 -11.68
N VAL A 27 -5.70 -11.62 -11.85
CA VAL A 27 -5.17 -11.28 -13.17
C VAL A 27 -3.67 -11.51 -13.21
N GLU A 28 -3.19 -12.17 -14.26
CA GLU A 28 -1.75 -12.28 -14.52
C GLU A 28 -1.27 -11.12 -15.38
N ILE A 29 -0.23 -10.41 -14.91
CA ILE A 29 0.49 -9.43 -15.70
C ILE A 29 1.92 -9.89 -15.94
N THR A 30 2.40 -9.71 -17.17
CA THR A 30 3.81 -9.96 -17.51
C THR A 30 4.55 -8.64 -17.47
N VAL A 31 5.60 -8.56 -16.65
CA VAL A 31 6.41 -7.36 -16.51
C VAL A 31 7.88 -7.67 -16.77
N PRO A 32 8.64 -6.76 -17.41
CA PRO A 32 10.06 -6.93 -17.59
C PRO A 32 10.75 -7.02 -16.22
N ALA A 33 11.77 -7.88 -16.13
CA ALA A 33 12.54 -8.07 -14.92
C ALA A 33 14.02 -8.23 -15.25
N GLN A 34 14.88 -7.83 -14.32
CA GLN A 34 16.31 -7.98 -14.48
C GLN A 34 16.94 -8.41 -13.17
N ARG A 35 17.87 -9.36 -13.25
CA ARG A 35 18.71 -9.72 -12.12
C ARG A 35 19.90 -8.77 -12.04
N LYS A 36 19.97 -7.94 -11.01
CA LYS A 36 21.07 -6.99 -10.77
C LYS A 36 21.95 -7.47 -9.61
N ARG A 37 23.27 -7.41 -9.78
CA ARG A 37 24.22 -7.65 -8.69
C ARG A 37 24.41 -6.35 -7.90
N CYS A 38 24.27 -6.42 -6.58
CA CYS A 38 24.46 -5.31 -5.65
C CYS A 38 25.51 -5.73 -4.62
N GLY A 39 26.79 -5.52 -4.95
CA GLY A 39 27.91 -6.00 -4.12
C GLY A 39 27.95 -7.53 -4.04
N MET A 40 27.75 -8.08 -2.85
CA MET A 40 27.69 -9.53 -2.60
C MET A 40 26.29 -10.14 -2.78
N ALA A 41 25.24 -9.32 -2.93
CA ALA A 41 23.87 -9.80 -3.07
C ALA A 41 23.37 -9.75 -4.53
N VAL A 42 22.31 -10.51 -4.80
CA VAL A 42 21.58 -10.48 -6.08
C VAL A 42 20.16 -9.97 -5.81
N ARG A 43 19.74 -8.95 -6.57
CA ARG A 43 18.40 -8.38 -6.48
C ARG A 43 17.64 -8.65 -7.78
N LEU A 44 16.37 -9.04 -7.67
CA LEU A 44 15.41 -9.02 -8.77
C LEU A 44 14.84 -7.60 -8.88
N VAL A 45 15.03 -6.96 -10.03
CA VAL A 45 14.50 -5.63 -10.34
C VAL A 45 13.33 -5.81 -11.29
N ILE A 46 12.16 -5.30 -10.91
CA ILE A 46 10.92 -5.36 -11.70
C ILE A 46 10.75 -4.01 -12.41
N GLY A 47 10.42 -4.03 -13.70
CA GLY A 47 10.27 -2.84 -14.55
C GLY A 47 11.28 -2.71 -15.71
N GLY A 48 12.33 -3.55 -15.73
CA GLY A 48 13.38 -3.48 -16.77
C GLY A 48 14.30 -2.25 -16.66
N PRO A 49 15.29 -2.10 -17.57
CA PRO A 49 16.21 -0.97 -17.58
C PRO A 49 15.54 0.36 -17.94
N ASP A 50 14.41 0.32 -18.64
CA ASP A 50 13.60 1.49 -19.02
C ASP A 50 12.51 1.80 -17.99
N ALA A 51 12.52 1.15 -16.82
CA ALA A 51 11.63 1.50 -15.75
C ALA A 51 11.83 2.98 -15.39
N PRO A 52 10.74 3.77 -15.26
CA PRO A 52 10.88 5.12 -14.74
C PRO A 52 11.60 5.04 -13.38
N PRO A 53 12.52 5.98 -13.09
CA PRO A 53 13.23 5.99 -11.82
C PRO A 53 12.20 5.91 -10.70
N ALA A 54 12.41 4.97 -9.77
CA ALA A 54 11.53 4.82 -8.62
C ALA A 54 11.39 6.21 -7.96
N ARG A 55 10.19 6.78 -8.01
CA ARG A 55 9.91 8.05 -7.36
C ARG A 55 10.25 7.87 -5.89
N GLU A 56 11.09 8.77 -5.35
CA GLU A 56 11.39 8.71 -3.93
C GLU A 56 10.07 8.75 -3.15
N PRO A 57 9.92 7.85 -2.16
CA PRO A 57 8.71 7.82 -1.37
C PRO A 57 8.46 9.19 -0.73
N ASP A 58 7.24 9.72 -0.87
CA ASP A 58 6.88 10.98 -0.26
C ASP A 58 6.81 10.80 1.26
N GLN A 59 7.78 11.36 1.98
CA GLN A 59 7.86 11.22 3.43
C GLN A 59 6.64 11.81 4.16
N THR A 60 6.01 12.83 3.57
CA THR A 60 4.78 13.40 4.10
C THR A 60 3.65 12.38 4.03
N LEU A 61 3.56 11.65 2.92
CA LEU A 61 2.54 10.60 2.77
C LEU A 61 2.79 9.42 3.71
N ILE A 62 4.05 8.99 3.87
CA ILE A 62 4.42 7.91 4.79
C ILE A 62 4.08 8.26 6.24
N SER A 63 4.42 9.47 6.68
CA SER A 63 4.12 9.93 8.04
C SER A 63 2.60 10.04 8.27
N LEU A 64 1.87 10.55 7.28
CA LEU A 64 0.41 10.63 7.32
C LEU A 64 -0.24 9.24 7.42
N MET A 65 0.20 8.28 6.61
CA MET A 65 -0.27 6.89 6.65
C MET A 65 0.04 6.21 7.99
N SER A 66 1.23 6.49 8.55
CA SER A 66 1.61 5.95 9.86
C SER A 66 0.68 6.46 10.96
N LYS A 67 0.41 7.77 10.97
CA LYS A 67 -0.55 8.38 11.91
C LYS A 67 -1.98 7.85 11.71
N ALA A 68 -2.37 7.62 10.46
CA ALA A 68 -3.67 7.04 10.11
C ALA A 68 -3.87 5.66 10.73
N ARG A 69 -2.85 4.79 10.64
CA ARG A 69 -2.88 3.44 11.22
C ARG A 69 -2.99 3.48 12.74
N GLU A 70 -2.27 4.39 13.40
CA GLU A 70 -2.37 4.58 14.84
C GLU A 70 -3.80 4.94 15.27
N TRP A 71 -4.43 5.88 14.57
CA TRP A 71 -5.81 6.30 14.87
C TRP A 71 -6.82 5.19 14.59
N LEU A 72 -6.64 4.42 13.51
CA LEU A 72 -7.46 3.24 13.25
C LEU A 72 -7.30 2.19 14.37
N GLN A 73 -6.08 1.96 14.86
CA GLN A 73 -5.83 1.04 15.96
C GLN A 73 -6.52 1.49 17.26
N ARG A 74 -6.49 2.79 17.56
CA ARG A 74 -7.21 3.39 18.70
C ARG A 74 -8.71 3.21 18.60
N LEU A 75 -9.27 3.42 17.40
CA LEU A 75 -10.69 3.20 17.11
C LEU A 75 -11.08 1.71 17.27
N THR A 76 -10.30 0.79 16.70
CA THR A 76 -10.67 -0.64 16.63
C THR A 76 -10.38 -1.41 17.92
N PHE A 77 -9.22 -1.18 18.55
CA PHE A 77 -8.76 -1.99 19.67
C PHE A 77 -8.85 -1.30 21.03
N GLN A 78 -8.82 0.04 21.06
CA GLN A 78 -8.92 0.80 22.31
C GLN A 78 -10.33 1.34 22.57
N GLY A 79 -11.26 1.15 21.63
CA GLY A 79 -12.66 1.56 21.75
C GLY A 79 -12.86 3.08 21.77
N GLN A 80 -11.86 3.88 21.38
CA GLN A 80 -11.97 5.34 21.36
C GLN A 80 -12.88 5.79 20.22
N GLY A 81 -13.82 6.69 20.50
CA GLY A 81 -14.69 7.26 19.47
C GLY A 81 -13.96 8.24 18.54
N ILE A 82 -14.43 8.41 17.30
CA ILE A 82 -13.85 9.39 16.35
C ILE A 82 -13.83 10.80 16.94
N GLY A 83 -14.87 11.19 17.68
CA GLY A 83 -14.94 12.49 18.36
C GLY A 83 -13.90 12.65 19.46
N GLU A 84 -13.62 11.58 20.21
CA GLU A 84 -12.61 11.58 21.29
C GLU A 84 -11.20 11.69 20.71
N ILE A 85 -10.91 10.95 19.65
CA ILE A 85 -9.64 11.04 18.92
C ILE A 85 -9.48 12.45 18.34
N ALA A 86 -10.52 13.01 17.72
CA ALA A 86 -10.50 14.36 17.17
C ALA A 86 -10.22 15.42 18.24
N GLN A 87 -10.82 15.29 19.43
CA GLN A 87 -10.59 16.19 20.56
C GLN A 87 -9.16 16.07 21.10
N GLN A 88 -8.65 14.85 21.30
CA GLN A 88 -7.29 14.60 21.80
C GLN A 88 -6.23 15.15 20.84
N GLU A 89 -6.46 15.00 19.54
CA GLU A 89 -5.55 15.42 18.47
C GLU A 89 -5.79 16.88 18.02
N LYS A 90 -6.78 17.56 18.61
CA LYS A 90 -7.19 18.94 18.30
C LYS A 90 -7.48 19.16 16.82
N VAL A 91 -8.13 18.18 16.19
CA VAL A 91 -8.56 18.22 14.79
C VAL A 91 -10.08 18.22 14.70
N SER A 92 -10.61 18.54 13.52
CA SER A 92 -12.05 18.40 13.30
C SER A 92 -12.45 16.92 13.21
N PRO A 93 -13.67 16.55 13.63
CA PRO A 93 -14.18 15.20 13.47
C PRO A 93 -14.15 14.72 12.00
N GLY A 94 -14.43 15.62 11.05
CA GLY A 94 -14.34 15.30 9.62
C GLY A 94 -12.93 14.96 9.15
N TYR A 95 -11.91 15.64 9.70
CA TYR A 95 -10.51 15.29 9.44
C TYR A 95 -10.14 13.93 10.05
N ALA A 96 -10.61 13.64 11.26
CA ALA A 96 -10.42 12.34 11.89
C ALA A 96 -11.04 11.19 11.08
N THR A 97 -12.25 11.37 10.53
CA THR A 97 -12.85 10.38 9.61
C THR A 97 -12.01 10.19 8.35
N ARG A 98 -11.50 11.28 7.75
CA ARG A 98 -10.65 11.20 6.55
C ARG A 98 -9.33 10.46 6.84
N MET A 99 -8.76 10.66 8.02
CA MET A 99 -7.57 9.94 8.48
C MET A 99 -7.82 8.43 8.61
N VAL A 100 -8.97 8.03 9.16
CA VAL A 100 -9.37 6.61 9.23
C VAL A 100 -9.51 6.00 7.82
N HIS A 101 -10.10 6.73 6.85
CA HIS A 101 -10.14 6.25 5.47
C HIS A 101 -8.74 6.11 4.85
N LEU A 102 -7.84 7.06 5.13
CA LEU A 102 -6.46 7.02 4.64
C LEU A 102 -5.68 5.82 5.20
N ALA A 103 -6.00 5.35 6.41
CA ALA A 103 -5.39 4.16 6.99
C ALA A 103 -5.64 2.90 6.15
N HIS A 104 -6.78 2.83 5.45
CA HIS A 104 -7.12 1.70 4.58
C HIS A 104 -6.27 1.68 3.30
N LEU A 105 -5.82 2.84 2.81
CA LEU A 105 -4.86 2.91 1.68
C LEU A 105 -3.48 2.36 2.06
N ALA A 106 -3.14 2.38 3.36
CA ALA A 106 -1.89 1.85 3.87
C ALA A 106 -1.95 0.35 4.18
N LEU A 107 -3.14 -0.26 4.19
CA LEU A 107 -3.33 -1.67 4.51
C LEU A 107 -3.14 -2.59 3.29
N GLY A 108 -3.21 -2.03 2.08
CA GLY A 108 -3.00 -2.75 0.82
C GLY A 108 -1.61 -2.56 0.18
N ALA A 109 -0.65 -1.99 0.92
CA ALA A 109 0.70 -1.70 0.43
C ALA A 109 1.74 -2.68 0.99
#